data_AF-B0SUT9-F1
#
_entry.id   AF-B0SUT9-F1
#
_cell.length_a   1.000
_cell.length_b   1.000
_cell.length_c   1.000
_cell.angle_alpha   90.00
_cell.angle_beta   90.00
_cell.angle_gamma   90.00
#
_symmetry.space_group_name_H-M   'P 1'
#
loop_
_entity.id
_entity.type
_entity.pdbx_description
1 polymer ?
#
loop_
_entity_poly.entity_id
_entity_poly.type
_entity_poly.pdbx_seq_one_letter_code
_entity_poly.pdbx_strand_id
1 'polypeptide(L)'
;MKRLSPGVEPRTAARAVRLVDGFVVEDAREDHVVQWGQASQQRGAALLEAPEVPQADVAGQARGYVGRIVELLAAIDIEPSRKLTAARAELEKLVCLAQATLAPLENLKTALDGHARRLEEARLEIEAAALAALFLSEYLTSSRPDLSRGFLLREISLTRTALEIRGGEFERNSQREAPRALMTTIQAVVLVDLPECLEALSRARHRLNPTEAGELQHRLRTLLRKLDA
;
A
#
# COMPACT_ATOMS: atom_id res chain seq x y z
N MET A 1 -31.51 -5.29 12.54
CA MET A 1 -30.22 -4.90 11.92
C MET A 1 -30.23 -4.84 10.40
N LYS A 2 -30.57 -5.90 9.64
CA LYS A 2 -30.66 -5.81 8.15
C LYS A 2 -31.62 -4.72 7.63
N ARG A 3 -32.67 -4.40 8.40
CA ARG A 3 -33.61 -3.30 8.10
C ARG A 3 -33.05 -1.91 8.41
N LEU A 4 -32.03 -1.79 9.26
CA LEU A 4 -31.50 -0.52 9.75
C LEU A 4 -30.36 0.03 8.88
N SER A 5 -29.68 -0.85 8.13
CA SER A 5 -28.66 -0.43 7.17
C SER A 5 -28.59 -1.45 6.03
N PRO A 6 -29.31 -1.20 4.91
CA PRO A 6 -29.22 -2.03 3.71
C PRO A 6 -27.78 -1.98 3.16
N GLY A 7 -27.21 -3.13 2.82
CA GLY A 7 -25.87 -3.21 2.23
C GLY A 7 -24.71 -3.33 3.23
N VAL A 8 -24.97 -3.46 4.53
CA VAL A 8 -23.92 -3.75 5.52
C VAL A 8 -23.29 -5.12 5.25
N GLU A 9 -21.95 -5.16 5.28
CA GLU A 9 -21.19 -6.39 5.14
C GLU A 9 -21.59 -7.43 6.21
N PRO A 10 -21.78 -8.72 5.86
CA PRO A 10 -22.21 -9.75 6.80
C PRO A 10 -21.37 -9.84 8.08
N ARG A 11 -20.05 -9.59 7.97
CA ARG A 11 -19.12 -9.61 9.12
C ARG A 11 -19.39 -8.46 10.09
N THR A 12 -19.58 -7.26 9.58
CA THR A 12 -19.94 -6.06 10.36
C THR A 12 -21.27 -6.27 11.07
N ALA A 13 -22.28 -6.77 10.36
CA ALA A 13 -23.59 -7.08 10.95
C ALA A 13 -23.50 -8.13 12.07
N ALA A 14 -22.78 -9.24 11.85
CA ALA A 14 -22.60 -10.28 12.86
C ALA A 14 -21.88 -9.75 14.12
N ARG A 15 -20.92 -8.84 13.94
CA ARG A 15 -20.20 -8.23 15.05
C ARG A 15 -21.06 -7.22 15.80
N ALA A 16 -21.89 -6.45 15.11
CA ALA A 16 -22.87 -5.55 15.72
C ALA A 16 -23.90 -6.31 16.57
N VAL A 17 -24.41 -7.45 16.08
CA VAL A 17 -25.32 -8.33 16.85
C VAL A 17 -24.66 -8.77 18.16
N ARG A 18 -23.41 -9.24 18.12
CA ARG A 18 -22.69 -9.65 19.34
C ARG A 18 -22.51 -8.50 20.34
N LEU A 19 -22.31 -7.27 19.87
CA LEU A 19 -22.22 -6.10 20.75
C LEU A 19 -23.55 -5.81 21.45
N VAL A 20 -24.66 -5.91 20.71
CA VAL A 20 -26.01 -5.73 21.29
C VAL A 20 -26.37 -6.85 22.25
N ASP A 21 -26.12 -8.11 21.88
CA ASP A 21 -26.42 -9.28 22.72
C ASP A 21 -25.64 -9.25 24.05
N GLY A 22 -24.45 -8.64 24.06
CA GLY A 22 -23.64 -8.47 25.27
C GLY A 22 -24.02 -7.26 26.13
N PHE A 23 -24.98 -6.44 25.70
CA PHE A 23 -25.34 -5.20 26.39
C PHE A 23 -26.59 -5.39 27.27
N VAL A 24 -26.44 -5.14 28.58
CA VAL A 24 -27.53 -5.23 29.56
C VAL A 24 -28.17 -3.85 29.74
N VAL A 25 -29.44 -3.72 29.36
CA VAL A 25 -30.15 -2.42 29.31
C VAL A 25 -30.51 -1.91 30.70
N GLU A 26 -30.81 -2.83 31.62
CA GLU A 26 -31.24 -2.55 32.99
C GLU A 26 -30.15 -1.80 33.78
N ASP A 27 -28.88 -2.16 33.57
CA ASP A 27 -27.73 -1.58 34.27
C ASP A 27 -27.05 -0.44 33.49
N ALA A 28 -27.58 -0.09 32.31
CA ALA A 28 -26.94 0.87 31.44
C ALA A 28 -26.87 2.28 32.06
N ARG A 29 -25.77 2.97 31.80
CA ARG A 29 -25.45 4.32 32.32
C ARG A 29 -24.77 5.12 31.22
N GLU A 30 -24.69 6.44 31.38
CA GLU A 30 -24.03 7.32 30.42
C GLU A 30 -22.58 6.91 30.15
N ASP A 31 -21.83 6.48 31.17
CA ASP A 31 -20.45 6.00 31.01
C ASP A 31 -20.33 4.84 30.01
N HIS A 32 -21.33 3.95 29.96
CA HIS A 32 -21.34 2.85 28.99
C HIS A 32 -21.49 3.37 27.55
N VAL A 33 -22.27 4.43 27.36
CA VAL A 33 -22.44 5.08 26.06
C VAL A 33 -21.16 5.79 25.62
N VAL A 34 -20.47 6.47 26.55
CA VAL A 34 -19.21 7.15 26.29
C VAL A 34 -18.12 6.16 25.86
N GLN A 35 -18.02 5.04 26.56
CA GLN A 35 -17.02 4.00 26.27
C GLN A 35 -17.35 3.17 25.02
N TRP A 36 -18.59 3.25 24.53
CA TRP A 36 -19.06 2.43 23.41
C TRP A 36 -18.22 2.64 22.15
N GLY A 37 -17.53 1.58 21.70
CA GLY A 37 -16.64 1.66 20.53
C GLY A 37 -15.44 2.61 20.68
N GLN A 38 -15.21 3.19 21.87
CA GLN A 38 -14.11 4.14 22.11
C GLN A 38 -12.74 3.50 21.85
N ALA A 39 -12.52 2.27 22.32
CA ALA A 39 -11.25 1.56 22.12
C ALA A 39 -10.95 1.33 20.63
N SER A 40 -11.95 0.95 19.83
CA SER A 40 -11.78 0.76 18.38
C SER A 40 -11.59 2.10 17.67
N GLN A 41 -12.27 3.16 18.08
CA GLN A 41 -12.07 4.51 17.55
C GLN A 41 -10.65 5.04 17.82
N GLN A 42 -10.15 4.88 19.05
CA GLN A 42 -8.79 5.27 19.43
C GLN A 42 -7.74 4.46 18.68
N ARG A 43 -7.97 3.14 18.51
CA ARG A 43 -7.09 2.29 17.70
C ARG A 43 -7.05 2.74 16.24
N GLY A 44 -8.21 3.06 15.66
CA GLY A 44 -8.30 3.58 14.30
C GLY A 44 -7.56 4.90 14.13
N ALA A 45 -7.76 5.85 15.05
CA ALA A 45 -7.05 7.13 15.05
C ALA A 45 -5.53 6.95 15.18
N ALA A 46 -5.08 6.11 16.11
CA ALA A 46 -3.66 5.82 16.29
C ALA A 46 -3.03 5.19 15.03
N LEU A 47 -3.79 4.38 14.27
CA LEU A 47 -3.31 3.84 13.00
C LEU A 47 -3.23 4.90 11.90
N LEU A 48 -4.17 5.85 11.85
CA LEU A 48 -4.10 6.96 10.90
C LEU A 48 -2.94 7.92 11.18
N GLU A 49 -2.58 8.11 12.46
CA GLU A 49 -1.46 8.96 12.88
C GLU A 49 -0.11 8.23 12.83
N ALA A 50 -0.10 6.91 12.89
CA ALA A 50 1.13 6.13 12.89
C ALA A 50 1.86 6.30 11.55
N PRO A 51 3.13 6.73 11.53
CA PRO A 51 3.91 6.75 10.30
C PRO A 51 3.98 5.33 9.74
N GLU A 52 3.62 5.18 8.46
CA GLU A 52 3.36 3.88 7.84
C GLU A 52 4.55 2.92 7.98
N VAL A 53 5.78 3.42 7.84
CA VAL A 53 7.03 2.83 8.34
C VAL A 53 8.12 3.92 8.43
N PRO A 54 8.91 4.03 9.52
CA PRO A 54 10.18 4.74 9.45
C PRO A 54 11.19 3.88 8.70
N GLN A 55 11.29 4.09 7.39
CA GLN A 55 12.35 3.51 6.57
C GLN A 55 13.11 4.66 5.90
N ALA A 56 14.44 4.59 5.92
CA ALA A 56 15.26 5.29 4.92
C ALA A 56 14.58 5.06 3.56
N ASP A 57 14.42 6.08 2.73
CA ASP A 57 13.60 6.05 1.52
C ASP A 57 14.03 4.95 0.51
N VAL A 58 13.70 3.69 0.80
CA VAL A 58 14.14 2.50 0.04
C VAL A 58 13.51 2.53 -1.34
N ALA A 59 12.24 2.92 -1.42
CA ALA A 59 11.55 3.09 -2.69
C ALA A 59 12.21 4.19 -3.53
N GLY A 60 12.59 5.33 -2.93
CA GLY A 60 13.35 6.37 -3.60
C GLY A 60 14.75 5.93 -4.01
N GLN A 61 15.47 5.16 -3.20
CA GLN A 61 16.77 4.59 -3.55
C GLN A 61 16.66 3.64 -4.75
N ALA A 62 15.72 2.69 -4.68
CA ALA A 62 15.45 1.75 -5.76
C ALA A 62 15.09 2.48 -7.07
N ARG A 63 14.19 3.48 -6.98
CA ARG A 63 13.82 4.33 -8.11
C ARG A 63 15.02 5.12 -8.65
N GLY A 64 15.89 5.62 -7.76
CA GLY A 64 17.12 6.32 -8.13
C GLY A 64 18.08 5.43 -8.91
N TYR A 65 18.28 4.18 -8.49
CA TYR A 65 19.12 3.22 -9.21
C TYR A 65 18.52 2.87 -10.58
N VAL A 66 17.21 2.61 -10.66
CA VAL A 66 16.51 2.34 -11.92
C VAL A 66 16.58 3.54 -12.87
N GLY A 67 16.33 4.75 -12.36
CA GLY A 67 16.44 5.99 -13.14
C GLY A 67 17.86 6.19 -13.69
N ARG A 68 18.89 5.91 -12.88
CA ARG A 68 20.27 5.97 -13.34
C ARG A 68 20.60 4.93 -14.41
N ILE A 69 20.04 3.73 -14.32
CA ILE A 69 20.14 2.70 -15.37
C ILE A 69 19.53 3.23 -16.67
N VAL A 70 18.33 3.82 -16.63
CA VAL A 70 17.67 4.40 -17.80
C VAL A 70 18.53 5.48 -18.45
N GLU A 71 19.04 6.42 -17.66
CA GLU A 71 19.93 7.50 -18.14
C GLU A 71 21.17 6.94 -18.86
N LEU A 72 21.83 5.94 -18.26
CA LEU A 72 23.04 5.35 -18.84
C LEU A 72 22.73 4.61 -20.12
N LEU A 73 21.66 3.80 -20.15
CA LEU A 73 21.25 3.05 -21.35
C LEU A 73 20.86 3.98 -22.50
N ALA A 74 20.16 5.07 -22.20
CA ALA A 74 19.79 6.08 -23.20
C ALA A 74 21.00 6.81 -23.78
N ALA A 75 22.09 6.92 -23.00
CA ALA A 75 23.34 7.57 -23.40
C ALA A 75 24.34 6.62 -24.10
N ILE A 76 24.05 5.32 -24.22
CA ILE A 76 24.93 4.37 -24.91
C ILE A 76 24.92 4.66 -26.41
N ASP A 77 26.08 5.10 -26.90
CA ASP A 77 26.43 5.05 -28.31
C ASP A 77 27.13 3.72 -28.62
N ILE A 78 26.72 3.06 -29.71
CA ILE A 78 27.18 1.70 -30.08
C ILE A 78 28.58 1.72 -30.73
N GLU A 79 29.18 2.91 -30.92
CA GLU A 79 30.57 3.01 -31.36
C GLU A 79 31.57 2.47 -30.30
N PRO A 80 32.58 1.67 -30.69
CA PRO A 80 33.57 1.12 -29.76
C PRO A 80 34.40 2.23 -29.12
N SER A 81 34.02 2.64 -27.91
CA SER A 81 34.72 3.69 -27.17
C SER A 81 35.00 3.27 -25.73
N ARG A 82 36.03 3.87 -25.13
CA ARG A 82 36.34 3.71 -23.70
C ARG A 82 35.14 4.08 -22.80
N LYS A 83 34.23 4.94 -23.29
CA LYS A 83 32.99 5.33 -22.61
C LYS A 83 32.04 4.15 -22.42
N LEU A 84 31.98 3.22 -23.38
CA LEU A 84 31.14 2.01 -23.30
C LEU A 84 31.58 1.08 -22.15
N THR A 85 32.88 0.93 -21.95
CA THR A 85 33.41 0.08 -20.86
C THR A 85 33.11 0.68 -19.48
N ALA A 86 33.21 2.00 -19.34
CA ALA A 86 32.88 2.69 -18.10
C ALA A 86 31.37 2.62 -17.81
N ALA A 87 30.52 2.89 -18.81
CA ALA A 87 29.06 2.78 -18.67
C ALA A 87 28.63 1.37 -18.28
N ARG A 88 29.23 0.33 -18.88
CA ARG A 88 28.98 -1.07 -18.50
C ARG A 88 29.30 -1.34 -17.04
N ALA A 89 30.49 -0.95 -16.57
CA ALA A 89 30.90 -1.17 -15.18
C ALA A 89 29.97 -0.45 -14.19
N GLU A 90 29.48 0.75 -14.55
CA GLU A 90 28.50 1.48 -13.76
C GLU A 90 27.14 0.76 -13.75
N LEU A 91 26.68 0.25 -14.90
CA LEU A 91 25.45 -0.54 -15.00
C LEU A 91 25.52 -1.83 -14.17
N GLU A 92 26.63 -2.56 -14.21
CA GLU A 92 26.85 -3.75 -13.36
C GLU A 92 26.77 -3.40 -11.87
N LYS A 93 27.35 -2.27 -11.45
CA LYS A 93 27.23 -1.77 -10.07
C LYS A 93 25.77 -1.43 -9.72
N LEU A 94 25.04 -0.76 -10.61
CA LEU A 94 23.64 -0.39 -10.39
C LEU A 94 22.72 -1.60 -10.32
N VAL A 95 22.99 -2.65 -11.10
CA VAL A 95 22.30 -3.94 -10.99
C VAL A 95 22.45 -4.51 -9.59
N CYS A 96 23.67 -4.57 -9.05
CA CYS A 96 23.92 -5.05 -7.69
C CYS A 96 23.22 -4.19 -6.62
N LEU A 97 23.24 -2.86 -6.78
CA LEU A 97 22.58 -1.94 -5.86
C LEU A 97 21.05 -2.08 -5.90
N ALA A 98 20.47 -2.19 -7.10
CA ALA A 98 19.04 -2.44 -7.28
C ALA A 98 18.63 -3.83 -6.75
N GLN A 99 19.47 -4.85 -6.92
CA GLN A 99 19.23 -6.16 -6.31
C GLN A 99 19.19 -6.07 -4.79
N ALA A 100 20.11 -5.32 -4.19
CA ALA A 100 20.21 -5.16 -2.73
C ALA A 100 18.98 -4.46 -2.11
N THR A 101 18.20 -3.69 -2.89
CA THR A 101 16.96 -3.08 -2.39
C THR A 101 15.76 -4.04 -2.38
N LEU A 102 15.84 -5.22 -3.01
CA LEU A 102 14.69 -6.14 -3.09
C LEU A 102 14.20 -6.63 -1.72
N ALA A 103 15.11 -7.06 -0.83
CA ALA A 103 14.71 -7.52 0.50
C ALA A 103 14.13 -6.38 1.35
N PRO A 104 14.73 -5.18 1.40
CA PRO A 104 14.11 -4.00 2.00
C PRO A 104 12.72 -3.63 1.41
N LEU A 105 12.55 -3.69 0.08
CA LEU A 105 11.26 -3.43 -0.58
C LEU A 105 10.20 -4.48 -0.21
N GLU A 106 10.57 -5.75 -0.07
CA GLU A 106 9.67 -6.82 0.39
C GLU A 106 9.21 -6.58 1.84
N ASN A 107 10.11 -6.11 2.70
CA ASN A 107 9.78 -5.73 4.08
C ASN A 107 8.83 -4.53 4.10
N LEU A 108 9.08 -3.52 3.28
CA LEU A 108 8.18 -2.36 3.13
C LEU A 108 6.78 -2.82 2.68
N LYS A 109 6.70 -3.64 1.63
CA LYS A 109 5.43 -4.21 1.13
C LYS A 109 4.67 -4.93 2.24
N THR A 110 5.35 -5.79 2.99
CA THR A 110 4.75 -6.55 4.09
C THR A 110 4.25 -5.64 5.20
N ALA A 111 5.00 -4.60 5.54
CA ALA A 111 4.61 -3.63 6.56
C ALA A 111 3.37 -2.81 6.12
N LEU A 112 3.34 -2.33 4.88
CA LEU A 112 2.19 -1.61 4.32
C LEU A 112 0.94 -2.49 4.22
N ASP A 113 1.09 -3.74 3.79
CA ASP A 113 -0.01 -4.71 3.76
C ASP A 113 -0.54 -5.03 5.17
N GLY A 114 0.35 -5.15 6.16
CA GLY A 114 -0.02 -5.32 7.57
C GLY A 114 -0.69 -4.09 8.17
N HIS A 115 -0.26 -2.88 7.77
CA HIS A 115 -0.89 -1.63 8.19
C HIS A 115 -2.31 -1.50 7.59
N ALA A 116 -2.47 -1.74 6.29
CA ALA A 116 -3.77 -1.71 5.62
C ALA A 116 -4.77 -2.71 6.23
N ARG A 117 -4.33 -3.94 6.54
CA ARG A 117 -5.18 -4.93 7.22
C ARG A 117 -5.65 -4.46 8.59
N ARG A 118 -4.76 -3.86 9.40
CA ARG A 118 -5.10 -3.34 10.73
C ARG A 118 -6.09 -2.18 10.66
N LEU A 119 -5.91 -1.26 9.70
CA LEU A 119 -6.87 -0.17 9.46
C LEU A 119 -8.24 -0.70 9.07
N GLU A 120 -8.28 -1.69 8.18
CA GLU A 120 -9.52 -2.32 7.74
C GLU A 120 -10.24 -3.05 8.89
N GLU A 121 -9.50 -3.80 9.70
CA GLU A 121 -10.05 -4.44 10.90
C GLU A 121 -10.61 -3.42 11.90
N ALA A 122 -9.88 -2.31 12.14
CA ALA A 122 -10.35 -1.23 13.01
C ALA A 122 -11.61 -0.56 12.44
N ARG A 123 -11.67 -0.32 11.12
CA ARG A 123 -12.84 0.22 10.44
C ARG A 123 -14.06 -0.67 10.63
N LEU A 124 -13.92 -1.98 10.42
CA LEU A 124 -15.02 -2.94 10.59
C LEU A 124 -15.52 -2.98 12.05
N GLU A 125 -14.62 -2.85 13.03
CA GLU A 125 -15.00 -2.73 14.44
C GLU A 125 -15.80 -1.46 14.73
N ILE A 126 -15.34 -0.32 14.21
CA ILE A 126 -15.99 0.98 14.39
C ILE A 126 -17.38 0.96 13.73
N GLU A 127 -17.50 0.42 12.52
CA GLU A 127 -18.79 0.32 11.82
C GLU A 127 -19.77 -0.64 12.52
N ALA A 128 -19.27 -1.74 13.08
CA ALA A 128 -20.09 -2.64 13.88
C ALA A 128 -20.60 -1.93 15.15
N ALA A 129 -19.74 -1.16 15.82
CA ALA A 129 -20.11 -0.37 16.98
C ALA A 129 -21.11 0.75 16.63
N ALA A 130 -20.95 1.40 15.48
CA ALA A 130 -21.89 2.42 14.99
C ALA A 130 -23.26 1.81 14.71
N LEU A 131 -23.32 0.69 13.98
CA LEU A 131 -24.58 -0.01 13.68
C LEU A 131 -25.30 -0.49 14.94
N ALA A 132 -24.55 -1.00 15.92
CA ALA A 132 -25.10 -1.43 17.19
C ALA A 132 -25.60 -0.23 18.04
N ALA A 133 -24.88 0.90 18.01
CA ALA A 133 -25.33 2.14 18.64
C ALA A 133 -26.62 2.68 17.99
N LEU A 134 -26.73 2.64 16.66
CA LEU A 134 -27.97 3.00 15.96
C LEU A 134 -29.14 2.15 16.44
N PHE A 135 -28.96 0.83 16.48
CA PHE A 135 -29.98 -0.10 16.97
C PHE A 135 -30.40 0.22 18.41
N LEU A 136 -29.43 0.43 19.32
CA LEU A 136 -29.72 0.73 20.71
C LEU A 136 -30.41 2.10 20.88
N SER A 137 -30.09 3.08 20.03
CA SER A 137 -30.77 4.37 20.03
C SER A 137 -32.27 4.21 19.70
N GLU A 138 -32.60 3.48 18.65
CA GLU A 138 -33.98 3.23 18.26
C GLU A 138 -34.72 2.38 19.29
N TYR A 139 -34.07 1.34 19.82
CA TYR A 139 -34.65 0.42 20.80
C TYR A 139 -34.99 1.13 22.12
N LEU A 140 -34.15 2.07 22.57
CA LEU A 140 -34.30 2.78 23.84
C LEU A 140 -35.13 4.06 23.75
N THR A 141 -35.59 4.44 22.55
CA THR A 141 -36.26 5.73 22.30
C THR A 141 -37.44 5.98 23.26
N SER A 142 -38.24 4.97 23.55
CA SER A 142 -39.44 5.11 24.41
C SER A 142 -39.18 4.83 25.90
N SER A 143 -38.17 4.03 26.23
CA SER A 143 -37.92 3.58 27.62
C SER A 143 -36.85 4.39 28.33
N ARG A 144 -35.81 4.82 27.60
CA ARG A 144 -34.63 5.53 28.14
C ARG A 144 -34.16 6.60 27.13
N PRO A 145 -34.87 7.72 27.00
CA PRO A 145 -34.60 8.73 25.97
C PRO A 145 -33.21 9.37 26.05
N ASP A 146 -32.64 9.50 27.26
CA ASP A 146 -31.30 10.05 27.46
C ASP A 146 -30.23 9.12 26.88
N LEU A 147 -30.31 7.82 27.18
CA LEU A 147 -29.40 6.83 26.58
C LEU A 147 -29.60 6.71 25.07
N SER A 148 -30.85 6.76 24.60
CA SER A 148 -31.16 6.78 23.18
C SER A 148 -30.41 7.91 22.46
N ARG A 149 -30.50 9.13 22.97
CA ARG A 149 -29.78 10.29 22.42
C ARG A 149 -28.26 10.09 22.48
N GLY A 150 -27.75 9.57 23.58
CA GLY A 150 -26.32 9.29 23.73
C GLY A 150 -25.81 8.30 22.68
N PHE A 151 -26.52 7.18 22.46
CA PHE A 151 -26.16 6.20 21.44
C PHE A 151 -26.25 6.76 20.02
N LEU A 152 -27.22 7.62 19.73
CA LEU A 152 -27.30 8.31 18.44
C LEU A 152 -26.07 9.22 18.20
N LEU A 153 -25.68 10.02 19.20
CA LEU A 153 -24.46 10.83 19.09
C LEU A 153 -23.21 9.96 18.90
N ARG A 154 -23.19 8.80 19.55
CA ARG A 154 -22.09 7.85 19.42
C ARG A 154 -22.02 7.20 18.04
N GLU A 155 -23.16 6.82 17.48
CA GLU A 155 -23.27 6.36 16.09
C GLU A 155 -22.66 7.38 15.14
N ILE A 156 -23.08 8.66 15.22
CA ILE A 156 -22.59 9.72 14.33
C ILE A 156 -21.07 9.87 14.46
N SER A 157 -20.54 9.87 15.69
CA SER A 157 -19.10 9.97 15.95
C SER A 157 -18.31 8.80 15.36
N LEU A 158 -18.81 7.57 15.54
CA LEU A 158 -18.16 6.36 15.04
C LEU A 158 -18.23 6.30 13.50
N THR A 159 -19.38 6.62 12.91
CA THR A 159 -19.56 6.68 11.45
C THR A 159 -18.61 7.69 10.82
N ARG A 160 -18.41 8.87 11.44
CA ARG A 160 -17.42 9.84 10.99
C ARG A 160 -16.00 9.25 10.97
N THR A 161 -15.57 8.59 12.05
CA THR A 161 -14.23 7.97 12.08
C THR A 161 -14.10 6.84 11.05
N ALA A 162 -15.14 6.03 10.83
CA ALA A 162 -15.12 5.01 9.79
C ALA A 162 -14.95 5.64 8.38
N LEU A 163 -15.60 6.77 8.11
CA LEU A 163 -15.43 7.53 6.87
C LEU A 163 -14.03 8.13 6.74
N GLU A 164 -13.46 8.67 7.81
CA GLU A 164 -12.07 9.16 7.83
C GLU A 164 -11.09 8.03 7.48
N ILE A 165 -11.30 6.83 8.02
CA ILE A 165 -10.51 5.66 7.62
C ILE A 165 -10.68 5.36 6.13
N ARG A 166 -11.91 5.34 5.58
CA ARG A 166 -12.11 5.11 4.13
C ARG A 166 -11.50 6.20 3.25
N GLY A 167 -11.50 7.46 3.72
CA GLY A 167 -11.10 8.62 2.92
C GLY A 167 -9.68 8.55 2.35
N GLY A 168 -8.75 7.90 3.05
CA GLY A 168 -7.36 7.73 2.57
C GLY A 168 -7.07 6.40 1.86
N GLU A 169 -8.09 5.64 1.45
CA GLU A 169 -7.89 4.29 0.88
C GLU A 169 -7.13 4.34 -0.46
N PHE A 170 -7.40 5.36 -1.28
CA PHE A 170 -6.74 5.52 -2.57
C PHE A 170 -5.23 5.76 -2.42
N GLU A 171 -4.84 6.71 -1.57
CA GLU A 171 -3.43 7.04 -1.32
C GLU A 171 -2.67 5.84 -0.77
N ARG A 172 -3.26 5.11 0.19
CA ARG A 172 -2.66 3.90 0.76
C ARG A 172 -2.54 2.76 -0.24
N ASN A 173 -3.50 2.60 -1.13
CA ASN A 173 -3.41 1.61 -2.21
C ASN A 173 -2.28 1.97 -3.17
N SER A 174 -2.14 3.24 -3.55
CA SER A 174 -1.03 3.72 -4.37
C SER A 174 0.34 3.50 -3.70
N GLN A 175 0.44 3.80 -2.39
CA GLN A 175 1.66 3.55 -1.61
C GLN A 175 2.03 2.06 -1.53
N ARG A 176 1.05 1.15 -1.55
CA ARG A 176 1.26 -0.30 -1.58
C ARG A 176 1.66 -0.81 -2.97
N GLU A 177 1.14 -0.20 -4.02
CA GLU A 177 1.43 -0.57 -5.41
C GLU A 177 2.84 -0.15 -5.81
N ALA A 178 3.29 1.03 -5.41
CA ALA A 178 4.61 1.56 -5.76
C ALA A 178 5.79 0.60 -5.48
N PRO A 179 5.97 0.02 -4.28
CA PRO A 179 7.06 -0.93 -4.04
C PRO A 179 6.87 -2.24 -4.83
N ARG A 180 5.63 -2.70 -5.06
CA ARG A 180 5.34 -3.91 -5.85
C ARG A 180 5.74 -3.73 -7.31
N ALA A 181 5.42 -2.57 -7.89
CA ALA A 181 5.82 -2.19 -9.23
C ALA A 181 7.36 -2.16 -9.34
N LEU A 182 8.03 -1.45 -8.43
CA LEU A 182 9.51 -1.38 -8.41
C LEU A 182 10.17 -2.75 -8.28
N MET A 183 9.67 -3.62 -7.40
CA MET A 183 10.17 -4.99 -7.27
C MET A 183 10.02 -5.77 -8.59
N THR A 184 8.87 -5.64 -9.24
CA THR A 184 8.60 -6.28 -10.53
C THR A 184 9.58 -5.78 -11.59
N THR A 185 9.78 -4.47 -11.71
CA THR A 185 10.75 -3.86 -12.64
C THR A 185 12.17 -4.36 -12.36
N ILE A 186 12.60 -4.38 -11.10
CA ILE A 186 13.95 -4.85 -10.74
C ILE A 186 14.09 -6.34 -11.10
N GLN A 187 13.17 -7.19 -10.67
CA GLN A 187 13.27 -8.63 -10.89
C GLN A 187 13.16 -9.01 -12.37
N ALA A 188 12.21 -8.44 -13.11
CA ALA A 188 11.93 -8.83 -14.49
C ALA A 188 12.84 -8.14 -15.51
N VAL A 189 13.27 -6.90 -15.25
CA VAL A 189 14.03 -6.11 -16.23
C VAL A 189 15.48 -5.95 -15.81
N VAL A 190 15.73 -5.49 -14.59
CA VAL A 190 17.10 -5.20 -14.12
C VAL A 190 17.91 -6.47 -13.86
N LEU A 191 17.28 -7.55 -13.39
CA LEU A 191 17.97 -8.80 -13.05
C LEU A 191 17.90 -9.87 -14.13
N VAL A 192 17.01 -9.74 -15.11
CA VAL A 192 16.82 -10.74 -16.18
C VAL A 192 17.20 -10.18 -17.54
N ASP A 193 16.54 -9.12 -18.00
CA ASP A 193 16.78 -8.57 -19.35
C ASP A 193 18.10 -7.79 -19.47
N LEU A 194 18.44 -6.99 -18.44
CA LEU A 194 19.61 -6.12 -18.47
C LEU A 194 20.94 -6.88 -18.50
N PRO A 195 21.16 -7.96 -17.72
CA PRO A 195 22.39 -8.74 -17.81
C PRO A 195 22.62 -9.32 -19.22
N GLU A 196 21.59 -9.82 -19.89
CA GLU A 196 21.70 -10.31 -21.28
C GLU A 196 22.12 -9.17 -22.23
N CYS A 197 21.57 -7.98 -22.04
CA CYS A 197 21.95 -6.78 -22.79
C CYS A 197 23.41 -6.38 -22.53
N LEU A 198 23.87 -6.43 -21.27
CA LEU A 198 25.26 -6.15 -20.90
C LEU A 198 26.22 -7.16 -21.53
N GLU A 199 25.87 -8.44 -21.63
CA GLU A 199 26.66 -9.44 -22.34
C GLU A 199 26.72 -9.18 -23.85
N ALA A 200 25.62 -8.73 -24.46
CA ALA A 200 25.60 -8.32 -25.86
C ALA A 200 26.49 -7.08 -26.10
N LEU A 201 26.42 -6.08 -25.22
CA LEU A 201 27.31 -4.90 -25.23
C LEU A 201 28.79 -5.29 -25.07
N SER A 202 29.06 -6.35 -24.31
CA SER A 202 30.42 -6.87 -24.12
C SER A 202 31.00 -7.44 -25.42
N ARG A 203 30.18 -8.18 -26.16
CA ARG A 203 30.54 -8.71 -27.49
C ARG A 203 30.70 -7.59 -28.53
N ALA A 204 29.94 -6.50 -28.38
CA ALA A 204 30.02 -5.34 -29.24
C ALA A 204 31.40 -4.66 -29.29
N ARG A 205 32.20 -4.87 -28.24
CA ARG A 205 33.59 -4.39 -28.15
C ARG A 205 34.51 -4.97 -29.23
N HIS A 206 34.10 -6.02 -29.95
CA HIS A 206 34.97 -6.77 -30.87
C HIS A 206 34.69 -6.54 -32.37
N ARG A 207 34.13 -5.38 -32.73
CA ARG A 207 33.56 -5.01 -34.06
C ARG A 207 32.29 -5.81 -34.36
N LEU A 208 31.15 -5.16 -34.18
CA LEU A 208 29.86 -5.67 -34.64
C LEU A 208 29.72 -5.49 -36.15
N ASN A 209 29.01 -6.41 -36.78
CA ASN A 209 28.46 -6.18 -38.12
C ASN A 209 27.20 -5.26 -38.03
N PRO A 210 26.74 -4.67 -39.15
CA PRO A 210 25.59 -3.76 -39.15
C PRO A 210 24.29 -4.39 -38.62
N THR A 211 24.11 -5.70 -38.80
CA THR A 211 22.93 -6.44 -38.34
C THR A 211 22.94 -6.60 -36.81
N GLU A 212 24.06 -7.01 -36.24
CA GLU A 212 24.26 -7.14 -34.79
C GLU A 212 24.13 -5.78 -34.08
N ALA A 213 24.62 -4.71 -34.71
CA ALA A 213 24.44 -3.34 -34.21
C ALA A 213 22.95 -2.94 -34.21
N GLY A 214 22.20 -3.27 -35.27
CA GLY A 214 20.76 -3.03 -35.36
C GLY A 214 19.96 -3.83 -34.33
N GLU A 215 20.29 -5.10 -34.11
CA GLU A 215 19.67 -5.95 -33.08
C GLU A 215 19.92 -5.43 -31.67
N LEU A 216 21.16 -5.02 -31.37
CA LEU A 216 21.52 -4.44 -30.08
C LEU A 216 20.76 -3.13 -29.82
N GLN A 217 20.66 -2.26 -30.82
CA GLN A 217 19.88 -1.01 -30.72
C GLN A 217 18.38 -1.28 -30.55
N HIS A 218 17.86 -2.35 -31.14
CA HIS A 218 16.49 -2.78 -30.92
C HIS A 218 16.29 -3.27 -29.48
N ARG A 219 17.20 -4.12 -28.97
CA ARG A 219 17.17 -4.61 -27.58
C ARG A 219 17.22 -3.48 -26.57
N LEU A 220 18.13 -2.50 -26.74
CA LEU A 220 18.22 -1.32 -25.88
C LEU A 220 16.91 -0.52 -25.84
N ARG A 221 16.29 -0.29 -27.00
CA ARG A 221 14.98 0.40 -27.09
C ARG A 221 13.87 -0.38 -26.40
N THR A 222 13.83 -1.70 -26.57
CA THR A 222 12.88 -2.56 -25.88
C THR A 222 13.08 -2.49 -24.36
N LEU A 223 14.33 -2.53 -23.91
CA LEU A 223 14.66 -2.48 -22.48
C LEU A 223 14.28 -1.13 -21.84
N LEU A 224 14.58 -0.02 -22.51
CA LEU A 224 14.16 1.32 -22.06
C LEU A 224 12.64 1.41 -21.91
N ARG A 225 11.87 0.91 -22.90
CA ARG A 225 10.40 0.88 -22.81
C ARG A 225 9.88 0.05 -21.62
N LYS A 226 10.58 -1.02 -21.24
CA LYS A 226 10.20 -1.83 -20.08
C LYS A 226 10.55 -1.17 -18.74
N LEU A 227 11.55 -0.29 -18.72
CA LEU A 227 11.95 0.46 -17.51
C LEU A 227 11.12 1.73 -17.30
N ASP A 228 10.56 2.31 -18.37
CA ASP A 228 9.68 3.49 -18.35
C ASP A 228 8.19 3.18 -18.10
N ALA A 229 7.81 1.89 -18.09
CA ALA A 229 6.43 1.40 -17.91
C ALA A 229 6.11 1.12 -16.43
#